data_AF-G5GIX1-F1
#
_entry.id   AF-G5GIX1-F1
#
_cell.length_a   1.000
_cell.length_b   1.000
_cell.length_c   1.000
_cell.angle_alpha   90.00
_cell.angle_beta   90.00
_cell.angle_gamma   90.00
#
_symmetry.space_group_name_H-M   'P 1'
#
loop_
_entity.id
_entity.type
_entity.pdbx_description
1 polymer ?
#
loop_
_entity_poly.entity_id
_entity_poly.type
_entity_poly.pdbx_seq_one_letter_code
_entity_poly.pdbx_strand_id
1 'polypeptide(L)' 'MIMKTRWIIPALAAGIVFCVPSFTARAEGWQQSGSSWIYLDSSNNRLKEAWRKGADGKYRWLDSSGEMAKKCLGGF' A
#
# COMPACT_ATOMS: atom_id res chain seq x y z
N MET A 1 -3.32 -0.44 36.99
CA MET A 1 -3.30 -0.31 35.52
C MET A 1 -4.04 -1.50 34.91
N ILE A 2 -5.23 -1.29 34.35
CA ILE A 2 -6.04 -2.33 33.70
C ILE A 2 -6.74 -1.67 32.49
N MET A 3 -6.41 -2.11 31.28
CA MET A 3 -6.93 -1.61 30.00
C MET A 3 -8.38 -2.08 29.81
N LYS A 4 -9.33 -1.13 29.75
CA LYS A 4 -10.77 -1.40 29.70
C LYS A 4 -11.30 -1.20 28.28
N THR A 5 -11.26 -2.25 27.46
CA THR A 5 -11.86 -2.26 26.13
C THR A 5 -13.34 -2.59 26.23
N ARG A 6 -14.20 -1.56 26.20
CA ARG A 6 -15.65 -1.73 26.04
C ARG A 6 -16.14 -0.74 24.99
N TRP A 7 -16.14 -1.18 23.73
CA TRP A 7 -16.70 -0.42 22.61
C TRP A 7 -18.20 -0.68 22.56
N ILE A 8 -18.96 0.25 23.12
CA ILE A 8 -20.38 0.40 22.82
C ILE A 8 -20.44 1.15 21.50
N ILE A 9 -21.07 0.55 20.48
CA ILE A 9 -21.42 1.24 19.23
C ILE A 9 -22.86 1.71 19.38
N PRO A 10 -23.15 3.00 19.62
CA PRO A 10 -24.49 3.50 19.43
C PRO A 10 -24.68 3.80 17.95
N ALA A 11 -25.56 3.02 17.31
CA ALA A 11 -26.16 3.41 16.05
C ALA A 11 -27.18 4.53 16.33
N LEU A 12 -26.92 5.76 15.89
CA LEU A 12 -27.97 6.73 15.60
C LEU A 12 -27.45 7.82 14.65
N ALA A 13 -28.25 8.06 13.61
CA ALA A 13 -27.97 8.91 12.46
C ALA A 13 -27.93 10.41 12.80
N ALA A 14 -27.00 11.15 12.18
CA ALA A 14 -27.17 12.56 11.77
C ALA A 14 -25.98 12.94 10.87
N GLY A 15 -26.26 13.60 9.75
CA GLY A 15 -25.30 13.88 8.67
C GLY A 15 -24.00 14.51 9.14
N ILE A 16 -22.88 13.88 8.79
CA ILE A 16 -21.56 14.50 8.85
C ILE A 16 -21.21 14.86 7.42
N VAL A 17 -21.24 16.16 7.11
CA VAL A 17 -20.43 16.70 6.02
C VAL A 17 -19.00 16.36 6.40
N PHE A 18 -18.49 15.25 5.88
CA PHE A 18 -17.06 15.04 5.87
C PHE A 18 -16.52 16.13 4.95
N CYS A 19 -16.04 17.21 5.55
CA CYS A 19 -14.87 17.88 5.04
C CYS A 19 -13.84 16.76 4.90
N VAL A 20 -13.81 16.13 3.73
CA VAL A 20 -12.70 15.26 3.37
C VAL A 20 -11.51 16.19 3.50
N PRO A 21 -10.58 15.98 4.46
CA PRO A 21 -9.25 16.47 4.18
C PRO A 21 -8.95 15.87 2.82
N SER A 22 -8.79 16.71 1.80
CA SER A 22 -8.09 16.32 0.60
C SER A 22 -6.70 15.95 1.09
N PHE A 23 -6.56 14.73 1.61
CA PHE A 23 -5.32 14.02 1.52
C PHE A 23 -5.15 13.93 0.02
N THR A 24 -4.45 14.92 -0.54
CA THR A 24 -3.67 14.71 -1.74
C THR A 24 -2.64 13.67 -1.34
N ALA A 25 -3.10 12.42 -1.18
CA ALA A 25 -2.26 11.26 -1.19
C ALA A 25 -1.75 11.25 -2.62
N ARG A 26 -0.62 11.91 -2.84
CA ARG A 26 0.22 11.65 -3.99
C ARG A 26 0.46 10.15 -3.91
N ALA A 27 -0.24 9.40 -4.75
CA ALA A 27 -0.41 7.96 -4.55
C ALA A 27 0.91 7.26 -4.85
N GLU A 28 1.81 7.24 -3.85
CA GLU A 28 2.94 6.35 -3.83
C GLU A 28 2.46 4.97 -3.42
N GLY A 29 2.91 3.94 -4.12
CA GLY A 29 2.39 2.61 -3.88
C GLY A 29 2.64 1.62 -4.99
N TRP A 30 2.17 0.41 -4.72
CA TRP A 30 2.21 -0.70 -5.64
C TRP A 30 1.18 -0.50 -6.75
N GLN A 31 1.64 -0.56 -8.00
CA GLN A 31 0.81 -0.53 -9.19
C GLN A 31 1.05 -1.81 -10.00
N GLN A 32 -0.01 -2.43 -10.49
CA GLN A 32 0.12 -3.56 -11.40
C GLN A 32 0.40 -3.04 -12.82
N SER A 33 1.48 -3.52 -13.43
CA SER A 33 1.85 -3.26 -14.83
C SER A 33 1.84 -4.58 -15.58
N GLY A 34 0.76 -4.84 -16.32
CA GLY A 34 0.53 -6.13 -16.97
C GLY A 34 0.52 -7.30 -15.98
N SER A 35 1.50 -8.19 -16.10
CA SER A 35 1.69 -9.37 -15.22
C SER A 35 2.72 -9.16 -14.11
N SER A 36 3.26 -7.95 -13.98
CA SER A 36 4.26 -7.58 -12.98
C SER A 36 3.74 -6.46 -12.08
N TRP A 37 4.39 -6.26 -10.94
CA TRP A 37 4.07 -5.18 -10.00
C TRP A 37 5.19 -4.17 -10.01
N ILE A 38 4.89 -2.89 -10.02
CA ILE A 38 5.87 -1.79 -9.93
C ILE A 38 5.54 -0.96 -8.70
N TYR A 39 6.50 -0.15 -8.25
CA TYR A 39 6.25 0.83 -7.19
C TYR A 39 6.48 2.24 -7.72
N LEU A 40 5.48 3.10 -7.56
CA LEU A 40 5.58 4.52 -7.89
C LEU A 40 5.87 5.32 -6.63
N ASP A 41 6.78 6.28 -6.74
CA ASP A 41 6.98 7.29 -5.71
C ASP A 41 5.89 8.37 -5.76
N SER A 42 5.91 9.29 -4.81
CA SER A 42 4.98 10.44 -4.78
C SER A 42 5.11 11.37 -5.98
N SER A 43 6.20 11.30 -6.74
CA SER A 43 6.46 12.02 -7.99
C SER A 43 6.11 11.21 -9.24
N ASN A 44 5.43 10.06 -9.10
CA ASN A 44 5.08 9.14 -10.18
C ASN A 44 6.29 8.50 -10.87
N ASN A 45 7.47 8.55 -10.25
CA ASN A 45 8.64 7.85 -10.76
C ASN A 45 8.60 6.38 -10.35
N ARG A 46 8.95 5.52 -11.29
CA ARG A 46 9.09 4.09 -11.04
C ARG A 46 10.39 3.83 -10.27
N LEU A 47 10.26 3.26 -9.08
CA LEU A 47 11.41 2.86 -8.28
C LEU A 47 12.04 1.59 -8.83
N LYS A 48 13.36 1.50 -8.71
CA LYS A 48 14.22 0.41 -9.19
C LYS A 48 15.20 0.05 -8.09
N GLU A 49 15.66 -1.20 -8.07
CA GLU A 49 16.70 -1.68 -7.14
C GLU A 49 16.41 -1.33 -5.68
N ALA A 50 15.15 -1.49 -5.27
CA ALA A 50 14.67 -1.04 -3.98
C ALA A 50 13.74 -2.06 -3.32
N TRP A 51 13.83 -2.18 -1.99
CA TRP A 51 12.89 -2.93 -1.19
C TRP A 51 11.65 -2.08 -0.87
N ARG A 52 10.46 -2.65 -1.08
CA ARG A 52 9.19 -2.03 -0.70
C ARG A 52 8.32 -3.01 0.07
N LYS A 53 7.66 -2.52 1.11
CA LYS A 53 6.72 -3.29 1.92
C LYS A 53 5.35 -3.25 1.25
N GLY A 54 4.71 -4.40 1.11
CA GLY A 54 3.33 -4.50 0.66
C GLY A 54 2.35 -4.13 1.78
N ALA A 55 1.08 -3.94 1.40
CA ALA A 55 -0.01 -3.80 2.37
C ALA A 55 -0.18 -5.05 3.25
N ASP A 56 0.29 -6.21 2.78
CA ASP A 56 0.38 -7.48 3.52
C ASP A 56 1.53 -7.50 4.55
N GLY A 57 2.29 -6.41 4.64
CA GLY A 57 3.44 -6.29 5.53
C GLY A 57 4.69 -7.05 5.08
N LYS A 58 4.68 -7.64 3.88
CA LYS A 58 5.83 -8.39 3.34
C LYS A 58 6.71 -7.50 2.47
N TYR A 59 8.02 -7.63 2.61
CA TYR A 59 8.98 -6.91 1.78
C TYR A 59 9.18 -7.63 0.44
N ARG A 60 9.23 -6.87 -0.65
CA ARG A 60 9.50 -7.34 -2.00
C ARG A 60 10.54 -6.44 -2.67
N TRP A 61 11.43 -7.04 -3.44
CA TRP A 61 12.49 -6.35 -4.16
C TRP A 61 12.00 -5.91 -5.53
N LEU A 62 12.38 -4.70 -5.94
CA LEU A 62 12.23 -4.19 -7.30
C LEU A 62 13.56 -4.38 -8.03
N ASP A 63 13.53 -4.96 -9.22
CA ASP A 63 14.71 -5.15 -10.06
C ASP A 63 15.21 -3.84 -10.71
N SER A 64 16.24 -3.93 -11.55
CA SER A 64 16.78 -2.80 -12.32
C SER A 64 15.77 -2.22 -13.33
N SER A 65 14.77 -3.01 -13.73
CA SER A 65 13.66 -2.56 -14.57
C SER A 65 12.56 -1.89 -13.75
N GLY A 66 12.60 -2.00 -12.42
CA GLY A 66 11.60 -1.46 -11.50
C GLY A 66 10.35 -2.33 -11.40
N GLU A 67 10.46 -3.59 -11.82
CA GLU A 67 9.44 -4.61 -11.62
C GLU A 67 9.73 -5.40 -10.36
N MET A 68 8.68 -5.84 -9.69
CA MET A 68 8.73 -6.72 -8.54
C MET A 68 9.38 -8.02 -9.00
N ALA A 69 10.51 -8.34 -8.38
CA ALA A 69 11.18 -9.60 -8.58
C ALA A 69 10.24 -10.73 -8.17
N LYS A 70 9.60 -11.34 -9.18
CA LYS A 70 8.92 -12.62 -9.01
C LYS A 70 10.04 -13.63 -8.91
N LYS A 71 10.26 -14.15 -7.69
CA LYS A 71 11.15 -15.29 -7.49
C LYS A 71 10.56 -16.45 -8.30
N CYS A 72 10.96 -16.60 -9.55
CA CYS A 72 10.71 -17.80 -10.33
C CYS A 72 11.64 -18.88 -9.79
N LEU A 73 11.27 -19.50 -8.67
CA LEU A 73 11.74 -20.85 -8.36
C LEU A 73 10.78 -21.82 -9.05
N GLY A 74 11.13 -22.19 -10.28
CA GLY A 74 10.46 -23.24 -11.04
C GLY A 74 11.03 -23.24 -12.44
N GLY A 75 11.70 -24.27 -12.91
CA GLY A 75 12.05 -25.56 -12.33
C GLY A 75 12.78 -26.37 -13.40
N PHE A 76 13.78 -27.15 -12.97
CA PHE A 76 14.60 -28.11 -13.72
C PHE A 76 15.57 -27.53 -14.77
#